data_AF-A0A0D5C3A4-F1
#
_entry.id   AF-A0A0D5C3A4-F1
#
_cell.length_a   1.000
_cell.length_b   1.000
_cell.length_c   1.000
_cell.angle_alpha   90.00
_cell.angle_beta   90.00
_cell.angle_gamma   90.00
#
_symmetry.space_group_name_H-M   'P 1'
#
loop_
_entity.id
_entity.type
_entity.pdbx_description
1 polymer ?
#
loop_
_entity_poly.entity_id
_entity_poly.type
_entity_poly.pdbx_seq_one_letter_code
_entity_poly.pdbx_strand_id
1 'polypeptide(L)'
;MSQTHTPFLKWGQYMSKSEKNPDTLLVKVTETNISKSEYSENVPAIVDGEEKIIPLHSFESANKGLLKLWLKAKNDGKLVVGTTFKILTWIGTSKKNKNRPIRRFRFKF
;
A
#
# COMPACT_ATOMS: atom_id res chain seq x y z
N MET A 1 0.80 29.14 -11.78
CA MET A 1 0.61 27.70 -11.97
C MET A 1 0.91 27.02 -10.64
N SER A 2 -0.10 26.78 -9.81
CA SER A 2 0.06 26.02 -8.57
C SER A 2 0.41 24.58 -8.93
N GLN A 3 1.67 24.19 -8.74
CA GLN A 3 2.09 22.79 -8.89
C GLN A 3 1.28 21.97 -7.88
N THR A 4 0.24 21.31 -8.37
CA THR A 4 -0.65 20.49 -7.53
C THR A 4 0.04 19.14 -7.43
N HIS A 5 0.92 18.99 -6.43
CA HIS A 5 1.62 17.73 -6.20
C HIS A 5 0.61 16.66 -5.77
N THR A 6 0.61 15.52 -6.45
CA THR A 6 -0.19 14.36 -6.06
C THR A 6 0.16 13.94 -4.64
N PRO A 7 -0.79 13.92 -3.70
CA PRO A 7 -0.49 13.67 -2.30
C PRO A 7 -0.11 12.21 -2.05
N PHE A 8 0.78 11.99 -1.09
CA PHE A 8 1.11 10.65 -0.61
C PHE A 8 0.01 10.10 0.30
N LEU A 9 -0.28 8.81 0.16
CA LEU A 9 -1.12 8.07 1.08
C LEU A 9 -0.46 8.00 2.47
N LYS A 10 -1.16 8.46 3.50
CA LYS A 10 -0.67 8.45 4.88
C LYS A 10 -1.14 7.19 5.60
N TRP A 11 -0.30 6.16 5.63
CA TRP A 11 -0.61 4.91 6.35
C TRP A 11 -1.00 5.11 7.82
N GLY A 12 -0.55 6.18 8.47
CA GLY A 12 -0.91 6.52 9.85
C GLY A 12 -2.40 6.82 10.07
N GLN A 13 -3.19 7.04 9.01
CA GLN A 13 -4.64 7.26 9.11
C GLN A 13 -5.44 5.96 9.30
N TYR A 14 -4.84 4.82 9.00
CA TYR A 14 -5.49 3.51 9.05
C TYR A 14 -5.07 2.78 10.33
N MET A 15 -5.84 2.90 11.42
CA MET A 15 -5.41 2.49 12.76
C MET A 15 -6.07 1.21 13.27
N SER A 16 -6.81 0.48 12.44
CA SER A 16 -7.41 -0.80 12.82
C SER A 16 -6.36 -1.74 13.39
N LYS A 17 -6.69 -2.39 14.50
CA LYS A 17 -5.87 -3.42 15.16
C LYS A 17 -6.42 -4.83 14.94
N SER A 18 -7.48 -4.97 14.14
CA SER A 18 -8.20 -6.22 13.93
C SER A 18 -8.07 -6.69 12.50
N GLU A 19 -7.61 -7.92 12.31
CA GLU A 19 -7.61 -8.57 10.99
C GLU A 19 -9.04 -8.85 10.48
N LYS A 20 -9.99 -9.05 11.40
CA LYS A 20 -11.40 -9.32 11.04
C LYS A 20 -12.13 -8.06 10.59
N ASN A 21 -11.75 -6.91 11.16
CA ASN A 21 -12.30 -5.60 10.84
C ASN A 21 -11.16 -4.66 10.40
N PRO A 22 -10.49 -4.94 9.27
CA PRO A 22 -9.35 -4.15 8.82
C PRO A 22 -9.84 -2.83 8.21
N ASP A 23 -8.97 -1.83 8.20
CA ASP A 23 -9.21 -0.67 7.37
C ASP A 23 -9.13 -1.08 5.90
N THR A 24 -10.02 -0.52 5.09
CA THR A 24 -10.13 -0.87 3.68
C THR A 24 -10.04 0.39 2.84
N LEU A 25 -9.24 0.32 1.78
CA LEU A 25 -9.13 1.36 0.76
C LEU A 25 -9.34 0.74 -0.62
N LEU A 26 -10.12 1.41 -1.45
CA LEU A 26 -10.39 1.04 -2.83
C LEU A 26 -9.29 1.62 -3.71
N VAL A 27 -8.59 0.76 -4.46
CA VAL A 27 -7.48 1.15 -5.31
C VAL A 27 -7.79 0.81 -6.76
N LYS A 28 -7.70 1.80 -7.63
CA LYS A 28 -7.64 1.61 -9.08
C LYS A 28 -6.22 1.87 -9.55
N VAL A 29 -5.63 0.86 -10.19
CA VAL A 29 -4.26 0.88 -10.72
C VAL A 29 -4.20 1.86 -11.88
N THR A 30 -3.39 2.90 -11.75
CA THR A 30 -3.04 3.80 -12.86
C THR A 30 -1.71 3.44 -13.49
N GLU A 31 -0.77 2.94 -12.70
CA GLU A 31 0.53 2.45 -13.15
C GLU A 31 0.96 1.20 -12.39
N THR A 32 1.72 0.30 -13.04
CA THR A 32 2.24 -0.93 -12.42
C THR A 32 3.72 -0.86 -12.08
N ASN A 33 4.43 0.15 -12.60
CA ASN A 33 5.84 0.37 -12.35
C ASN A 33 6.03 1.09 -11.03
N ILE A 34 7.05 0.66 -10.30
CA ILE A 34 7.38 1.22 -8.99
C ILE A 34 8.41 2.32 -9.23
N SER A 35 8.09 3.53 -8.79
CA SER A 35 9.04 4.63 -8.73
C SER A 35 9.82 4.59 -7.42
N LYS A 36 11.12 4.89 -7.47
CA LYS A 36 11.97 4.98 -6.29
C LYS A 36 12.28 6.44 -6.02
N SER A 37 12.03 6.87 -4.80
CA SER A 37 12.61 8.09 -4.24
C SER A 37 13.86 7.73 -3.43
N GLU A 38 14.47 8.73 -2.80
CA GLU A 38 15.56 8.52 -1.83
C GLU A 38 15.12 7.75 -0.58
N TYR A 39 13.81 7.78 -0.27
CA TYR A 39 13.28 7.26 1.01
C TYR A 39 12.37 6.05 0.86
N SER A 40 11.76 5.85 -0.32
CA SER A 40 10.71 4.85 -0.51
C SER A 40 10.53 4.36 -1.94
N GLU A 41 9.92 3.19 -2.04
CA GLU A 41 9.32 2.64 -3.25
C GLU A 41 7.84 3.00 -3.27
N ASN A 42 7.38 3.59 -4.37
CA ASN A 42 6.07 4.20 -4.49
C ASN A 42 5.38 3.79 -5.80
N VAL A 43 4.06 3.93 -5.85
CA VAL A 43 3.28 3.76 -7.07
C VAL A 43 2.12 4.77 -7.10
N PRO A 44 1.85 5.44 -8.23
CA PRO A 44 0.65 6.24 -8.37
C PRO A 44 -0.58 5.33 -8.54
N ALA A 45 -1.69 5.73 -7.94
CA ALA A 45 -2.97 5.06 -8.08
C ALA A 45 -4.12 6.03 -7.78
N ILE A 46 -5.34 5.64 -8.15
CA ILE A 46 -6.53 6.30 -7.63
C ILE A 46 -6.97 5.54 -6.38
N VAL A 47 -6.98 6.21 -5.24
CA VAL A 47 -7.34 5.65 -3.93
C VAL A 47 -8.59 6.35 -3.42
N ASP A 48 -9.66 5.59 -3.23
CA ASP A 48 -10.97 6.09 -2.79
C ASP A 48 -11.47 7.29 -3.64
N GLY A 49 -11.17 7.25 -4.95
CA GLY A 49 -11.59 8.27 -5.92
C GLY A 49 -10.60 9.41 -6.15
N GLU A 50 -9.51 9.48 -5.38
CA GLU A 50 -8.50 10.56 -5.47
C GLU A 50 -7.16 10.04 -5.98
N GLU A 51 -6.47 10.82 -6.81
CA GLU A 51 -5.09 10.49 -7.20
C GLU A 51 -4.15 10.59 -6.00
N LYS A 52 -3.48 9.48 -5.69
CA LYS A 52 -2.52 9.40 -4.57
C LYS A 52 -1.30 8.61 -4.98
N ILE A 53 -0.18 8.94 -4.33
CA ILE A 53 1.03 8.13 -4.37
C ILE A 53 0.98 7.15 -3.19
N ILE A 54 0.95 5.86 -3.46
CA ILE A 54 0.97 4.81 -2.43
C ILE A 54 2.44 4.47 -2.10
N PRO A 55 2.93 4.74 -0.88
CA PRO A 55 4.23 4.25 -0.44
C PRO A 55 4.13 2.74 -0.19
N LEU A 56 4.78 1.94 -1.03
CA LEU A 56 4.79 0.47 -0.91
C LEU A 56 5.79 -0.01 0.14
N HIS A 57 6.89 0.72 0.29
CA HIS A 57 7.96 0.40 1.23
C HIS A 57 8.85 1.62 1.50
N SER A 58 9.15 1.90 2.77
CA SER A 58 10.19 2.85 3.16
C SER A 58 11.49 2.09 3.44
N PHE A 59 12.63 2.61 2.97
CA PHE A 59 13.94 1.95 3.07
C PHE A 59 14.43 1.76 4.51
N GLU A 60 13.99 2.61 5.44
CA GLU A 60 14.30 2.47 6.87
C GLU A 60 13.44 1.39 7.57
N SER A 61 12.35 0.95 6.93
CA SER A 61 11.46 -0.05 7.50
C SER A 61 11.92 -1.45 7.14
N ALA A 62 11.89 -2.39 8.09
CA ALA A 62 12.03 -3.81 7.76
C ALA A 62 10.77 -4.40 7.10
N ASN A 63 9.64 -3.67 7.12
CA ASN A 63 8.37 -4.18 6.62
C ASN A 63 8.25 -4.00 5.11
N LYS A 64 8.55 -5.08 4.37
CA LYS A 64 8.38 -5.17 2.91
C LYS A 64 7.04 -5.81 2.49
N GLY A 65 6.08 -5.91 3.41
CA GLY A 65 4.87 -6.71 3.19
C GLY A 65 4.04 -6.25 1.99
N LEU A 66 3.79 -4.94 1.89
CA LEU A 66 2.98 -4.37 0.82
C LEU A 66 3.69 -4.45 -0.54
N LEU A 67 4.97 -4.05 -0.60
CA LEU A 67 5.80 -4.20 -1.79
C LEU A 67 5.79 -5.63 -2.35
N LYS A 68 5.96 -6.64 -1.48
CA LYS A 68 5.93 -8.05 -1.89
C LYS A 68 4.58 -8.46 -2.46
N LEU A 69 3.47 -8.00 -1.86
CA LEU A 69 2.13 -8.26 -2.38
C LEU A 69 1.91 -7.61 -3.74
N TRP A 70 2.39 -6.38 -3.93
CA TRP A 70 2.33 -5.66 -5.19
C TRP A 70 3.08 -6.38 -6.31
N LEU A 71 4.36 -6.69 -6.07
CA LEU A 71 5.20 -7.41 -7.03
C LEU A 71 4.62 -8.78 -7.37
N LYS A 72 4.12 -9.52 -6.37
CA LYS A 72 3.47 -10.80 -6.60
C LYS A 72 2.22 -10.65 -7.46
N ALA A 73 1.33 -9.71 -7.14
CA ALA A 73 0.11 -9.50 -7.91
C ALA A 73 0.38 -9.06 -9.35
N LYS A 74 1.43 -8.26 -9.58
CA LYS A 74 1.91 -7.90 -10.92
C LYS A 74 2.39 -9.14 -11.68
N ASN A 75 3.24 -9.96 -11.05
CA ASN A 75 3.78 -11.17 -11.67
C ASN A 75 2.70 -12.22 -11.95
N ASP A 76 1.69 -12.33 -11.07
CA ASP A 76 0.54 -13.21 -11.23
C ASP A 76 -0.48 -12.70 -12.27
N GLY A 77 -0.22 -11.55 -12.93
CA GLY A 77 -1.10 -10.95 -13.94
C GLY A 77 -2.39 -10.33 -13.37
N LYS A 78 -2.54 -10.27 -12.04
CA LYS A 78 -3.73 -9.72 -11.37
C LYS A 78 -3.71 -8.20 -11.28
N LEU A 79 -2.54 -7.59 -11.45
CA LEU A 79 -2.35 -6.16 -11.34
C LEU A 79 -1.96 -5.58 -12.70
N VAL A 80 -2.99 -5.17 -13.45
CA VAL A 80 -2.86 -4.43 -14.72
C VAL A 80 -3.50 -3.05 -14.60
N VAL A 81 -3.09 -2.10 -15.45
CA VAL A 81 -3.69 -0.75 -15.48
C VAL A 81 -5.20 -0.86 -15.68
N GLY A 82 -5.96 -0.09 -14.90
CA GLY A 82 -7.43 -0.13 -14.88
C GLY A 82 -8.02 -1.15 -13.89
N THR A 83 -7.22 -2.09 -13.37
CA THR A 83 -7.68 -3.02 -12.32
C THR A 83 -8.12 -2.24 -11.10
N THR A 84 -9.29 -2.60 -10.56
CA THR A 84 -9.78 -2.08 -9.29
C THR A 84 -9.79 -3.20 -8.26
N PHE A 85 -9.20 -2.97 -7.09
CA PHE A 85 -9.12 -3.94 -6.01
C PHE A 85 -9.12 -3.23 -4.66
N LYS A 86 -9.28 -3.98 -3.58
CA LYS A 86 -9.22 -3.45 -2.21
C LYS A 86 -7.90 -3.81 -1.55
N ILE A 87 -7.28 -2.84 -0.90
CA ILE A 87 -6.21 -3.08 0.06
C ILE A 87 -6.84 -3.07 1.46
N LEU A 88 -6.71 -4.18 2.17
CA LEU A 88 -7.10 -4.32 3.56
C LEU A 88 -5.85 -4.17 4.41
N THR A 89 -5.87 -3.31 5.44
CA THR A 89 -4.73 -3.07 6.33
C THR A 89 -5.14 -3.03 7.80
N TRP A 90 -4.25 -3.52 8.66
CA TRP A 90 -4.40 -3.49 10.12
C TRP A 90 -3.03 -3.54 10.80
N ILE A 91 -2.96 -3.11 12.05
CA ILE A 91 -1.80 -3.22 12.92
C ILE A 91 -1.84 -4.59 13.58
N GLY A 92 -0.93 -5.47 13.19
CA GLY A 92 -0.72 -6.77 13.83
C GLY A 92 0.60 -6.80 14.60
N THR A 93 0.96 -7.98 15.10
CA THR A 93 2.27 -8.21 15.73
C THR A 93 3.24 -8.87 14.76
N SER A 94 4.54 -8.62 14.96
CA SER A 94 5.57 -9.30 14.19
C SER A 94 5.64 -10.78 14.57
N LYS A 95 5.81 -11.65 13.56
CA LYS A 95 6.00 -13.09 13.77
C LYS A 95 7.32 -13.39 14.50
N LYS A 96 8.33 -12.54 14.32
CA LYS A 96 9.67 -12.72 14.92
C LYS A 96 9.78 -12.06 16.29
N ASN A 97 9.12 -10.92 16.50
CA ASN A 97 9.15 -10.19 17.76
C ASN A 97 7.72 -9.79 18.12
N LYS A 98 7.09 -10.54 19.04
CA LYS A 98 5.70 -10.33 19.43
C LYS A 98 5.42 -8.94 20.02
N ASN A 99 6.46 -8.26 20.55
CA ASN A 99 6.35 -6.93 21.14
C ASN A 99 6.44 -5.80 20.10
N ARG A 100 6.76 -6.11 18.83
CA ARG A 100 6.85 -5.11 17.77
C ARG A 100 5.54 -5.06 16.97
N PRO A 101 4.74 -3.99 17.07
CA PRO A 101 3.60 -3.80 16.19
C PRO A 101 4.08 -3.57 14.76
N ILE A 102 3.42 -4.20 13.80
CA ILE A 102 3.69 -4.03 12.38
C ILE A 102 2.40 -3.95 11.58
N ARG A 103 2.40 -3.09 10.57
CA ARG A 103 1.28 -3.00 9.63
C ARG A 103 1.24 -4.22 8.72
N ARG A 104 0.07 -4.83 8.62
CA ARG A 104 -0.24 -5.95 7.73
C ARG A 104 -1.12 -5.46 6.59
N PHE A 105 -1.08 -6.21 5.51
CA PHE A 105 -1.79 -5.91 4.29
C PHE A 105 -2.34 -7.19 3.67
N ARG A 106 -3.48 -7.08 3.00
CA ARG A 106 -4.06 -8.12 2.16
C ARG A 106 -4.73 -7.46 0.96
N PHE A 107 -4.58 -8.05 -0.22
CA PHE A 107 -5.33 -7.62 -1.40
C PHE A 107 -6.58 -8.46 -1.55
N LYS A 108 -7.67 -7.82 -1.98
CA LYS A 108 -8.91 -8.46 -2.41
C LYS A 108 -9.25 -7.91 -3.79
N PHE A 109 -8.98 -8.73 -4.80
CA PHE A 109 -9.39 -8.50 -6.19
C PHE A 109 -10.88 -8.78 -6.35
#